data_AF-A0A9N9G3I3-F1
#
_entry.id   AF-A0A9N9G3I3-F1
#
_cell.length_a   1.000
_cell.length_b   1.000
_cell.length_c   1.000
_cell.angle_alpha   90.00
_cell.angle_beta   90.00
_cell.angle_gamma   90.00
#
_symmetry.space_group_name_H-M   'P 1'
#
loop_
_entity.id
_entity.type
_entity.pdbx_description
1 polymer ?
#
loop_
_entity_poly.entity_id
_entity_poly.type
_entity_poly.pdbx_seq_one_letter_code
_entity_poly.pdbx_strand_id
1 'polypeptide(L)'
;VHFRGSSNKIIKNVQSLVKRCHEKDVPVFWTQHGHRNVEFDGGALGRWWGEENSIKWGSKNWEILPELQSYVSSKTRYDAFYKTELNSLLTSLGIETLIISGVLTNLCCETTARRNC
;
A
#
# COMPACT_ATOMS: atom_id res chain seq x y z
N VAL A 1 -10.00 -6.81 -13.73
CA VAL A 1 -9.39 -6.97 -12.39
C VAL A 1 -9.64 -5.71 -11.58
N HIS A 2 -10.31 -5.84 -10.42
CA HIS A 2 -11.09 -4.77 -9.79
C HIS A 2 -10.29 -3.54 -9.33
N PHE A 3 -9.02 -3.71 -8.96
CA PHE A 3 -8.28 -2.67 -8.23
C PHE A 3 -7.53 -1.67 -9.12
N ARG A 4 -6.95 -2.12 -10.24
CA ARG A 4 -6.19 -1.25 -11.17
C ARG A 4 -7.07 -0.16 -11.81
N GLY A 5 -8.35 -0.47 -12.03
CA GLY A 5 -9.32 0.51 -12.54
C GLY A 5 -9.54 1.69 -11.59
N SER A 6 -9.52 1.44 -10.28
CA SER A 6 -9.63 2.50 -9.26
C SER A 6 -8.37 3.37 -9.21
N SER A 7 -7.18 2.76 -9.35
CA SER A 7 -5.89 3.47 -9.35
C SER A 7 -5.78 4.49 -10.49
N ASN A 8 -6.24 4.12 -11.69
CA ASN A 8 -6.17 4.99 -12.88
C ASN A 8 -6.90 6.33 -12.69
N LYS A 9 -7.95 6.38 -11.86
CA LYS A 9 -8.72 7.61 -11.62
C LYS A 9 -7.98 8.62 -10.75
N ILE A 10 -7.04 8.15 -9.91
CA ILE A 10 -6.34 9.01 -8.95
C ILE A 10 -4.86 9.22 -9.30
N ILE A 11 -4.34 8.52 -10.31
CA ILE A 11 -2.89 8.47 -10.57
C ILE A 11 -2.26 9.85 -10.79
N LYS A 12 -2.94 10.74 -11.52
CA LYS A 12 -2.45 12.11 -11.75
C LYS A 12 -2.33 12.92 -10.44
N ASN A 13 -3.29 12.75 -9.54
CA ASN A 13 -3.28 13.43 -8.24
C ASN A 13 -2.19 12.85 -7.34
N VAL A 14 -2.02 11.52 -7.34
CA VAL A 14 -0.94 10.85 -6.61
C VAL A 14 0.43 11.30 -7.12
N GLN A 15 0.63 11.34 -8.44
CA GLN A 15 1.88 11.84 -9.05
C GLN A 15 2.14 13.30 -8.68
N SER A 16 1.11 14.15 -8.68
CA SER A 16 1.24 15.55 -8.25
C SER A 16 1.61 15.68 -6.77
N LEU A 17 1.02 14.84 -5.90
CA LEU A 17 1.34 14.79 -4.48
C LEU A 17 2.79 14.34 -4.26
N VAL A 18 3.21 13.25 -4.89
CA VAL A 18 4.59 12.73 -4.81
C VAL A 18 5.59 13.79 -5.26
N LYS A 19 5.31 14.47 -6.38
CA LYS A 19 6.14 15.57 -6.87
C LYS A 19 6.30 16.66 -5.81
N ARG A 20 5.21 17.10 -5.20
CA ARG A 20 5.23 18.14 -4.15
C ARG A 20 5.96 17.67 -2.88
N CYS A 21 5.83 16.40 -2.50
CA CYS A 21 6.59 15.83 -1.39
C CYS A 21 8.09 15.89 -1.67
N HIS A 22 8.53 15.46 -2.87
CA HIS A 22 9.94 15.52 -3.26
C HIS A 22 10.48 16.96 -3.33
N GLU A 23 9.71 17.91 -3.85
CA GLU A 23 10.07 19.35 -3.86
C GLU A 23 10.24 19.96 -2.46
N LYS A 24 9.77 19.26 -1.41
CA LYS A 24 9.81 19.68 -0.01
C LYS A 24 10.63 18.74 0.87
N ASP A 25 11.40 17.84 0.26
CA ASP A 25 12.20 16.82 0.95
C ASP A 25 11.37 15.95 1.91
N VAL A 26 10.07 15.79 1.64
CA VAL A 26 9.16 14.91 2.40
C VAL A 26 9.31 13.48 1.86
N PRO A 27 9.69 12.50 2.70
CA PRO A 27 9.89 11.13 2.25
C PRO A 27 8.58 10.46 1.81
N VAL A 28 8.66 9.65 0.75
CA VAL A 28 7.53 8.91 0.19
C VAL A 28 7.76 7.42 0.35
N PHE A 29 6.83 6.73 1.01
CA PHE A 29 6.86 5.27 1.20
C PHE A 29 5.72 4.63 0.43
N TRP A 30 6.03 3.63 -0.39
CA TRP A 30 5.01 2.82 -1.07
C TRP A 30 4.68 1.59 -0.24
N THR A 31 3.42 1.17 -0.31
CA THR A 31 3.00 -0.11 0.26
C THR A 31 2.33 -0.95 -0.81
N GLN A 32 2.64 -2.23 -0.84
CA GLN A 32 2.17 -3.13 -1.89
C GLN A 32 1.54 -4.36 -1.27
N HIS A 33 0.23 -4.49 -1.46
CA HIS A 33 -0.50 -5.65 -0.98
C HIS A 33 -0.30 -6.81 -1.94
N GLY A 34 0.14 -7.96 -1.43
CA GLY A 34 0.23 -9.18 -2.21
C GLY A 34 0.45 -10.42 -1.35
N HIS A 35 -0.02 -11.55 -1.86
CA HIS A 35 0.07 -12.86 -1.23
C HIS A 35 1.05 -13.73 -2.00
N ARG A 36 2.05 -14.31 -1.32
CA ARG A 36 2.94 -15.31 -1.92
C ARG A 36 2.24 -16.65 -1.99
N ASN A 37 1.50 -16.99 -0.94
CA ASN A 37 0.59 -18.13 -0.93
C ASN A 37 -0.63 -17.80 -0.07
N VAL A 38 -1.78 -17.66 -0.72
CA VAL A 38 -3.04 -17.22 -0.09
C VAL A 38 -3.50 -18.18 1.01
N GLU A 39 -3.22 -19.48 0.88
CA GLU A 39 -3.56 -20.47 1.89
C GLU A 39 -2.82 -20.21 3.22
N PHE A 40 -1.53 -19.87 3.14
CA PHE A 40 -0.69 -19.66 4.32
C PHE A 40 -0.71 -18.22 4.82
N ASP A 41 -0.67 -17.24 3.91
CA ASP A 41 -0.52 -15.83 4.27
C ASP A 41 -1.83 -15.03 4.14
N GLY A 42 -2.88 -15.58 3.52
CA GLY A 42 -4.15 -14.87 3.27
C GLY A 42 -5.02 -14.69 4.51
N GLY A 43 -5.03 -15.67 5.42
CA GLY A 43 -5.85 -15.62 6.64
C GLY A 43 -7.33 -15.31 6.36
N ALA A 44 -7.90 -14.34 7.08
CA ALA A 44 -9.29 -13.91 6.85
C ALA A 44 -9.51 -13.34 5.44
N LEU A 45 -8.53 -12.63 4.87
CA LEU A 45 -8.65 -12.09 3.52
C LEU A 45 -8.72 -13.20 2.47
N GLY A 46 -7.90 -14.24 2.62
CA GLY A 46 -7.97 -15.43 1.75
C GLY A 46 -9.35 -16.09 1.80
N ARG A 47 -10.01 -16.12 2.97
CA ARG A 47 -11.39 -16.64 3.11
C ARG A 47 -12.44 -15.74 2.49
N TRP A 48 -12.32 -14.42 2.62
CA TRP A 48 -13.32 -13.47 2.12
C TRP A 48 -13.26 -13.29 0.61
N TRP A 49 -12.06 -13.25 0.05
CA TRP A 49 -11.84 -13.00 -1.38
C TRP A 49 -11.66 -14.29 -2.18
N GLY A 50 -11.27 -15.38 -1.53
CA GLY A 50 -10.85 -16.60 -2.21
C GLY A 50 -9.48 -16.45 -2.87
N GLU A 51 -8.89 -17.57 -3.27
CA GLU A 51 -7.57 -17.58 -3.91
C GLU A 51 -7.56 -16.84 -5.25
N GLU A 52 -8.60 -17.02 -6.06
CA GLU A 52 -8.69 -16.46 -7.41
C GLU A 52 -8.78 -14.92 -7.43
N ASN A 53 -9.44 -14.32 -6.43
CA ASN A 53 -9.57 -12.85 -6.35
C ASN A 53 -8.48 -12.19 -5.48
N SER A 54 -7.62 -12.98 -4.84
CA SER A 54 -6.51 -12.46 -4.05
C SER A 54 -5.39 -11.93 -4.95
N ILE A 55 -4.75 -10.83 -4.53
CA ILE A 55 -3.64 -10.24 -5.29
C ILE A 55 -2.41 -11.12 -5.09
N LYS A 56 -2.04 -11.90 -6.10
CA LYS A 56 -0.87 -12.80 -6.05
C LYS A 56 0.42 -12.04 -6.31
N TRP A 57 1.43 -12.25 -5.46
CA TRP A 57 2.77 -11.68 -5.60
C TRP A 57 3.36 -12.05 -6.97
N GLY A 58 4.02 -11.10 -7.63
CA GLY A 58 4.62 -11.31 -8.96
C GLY A 58 3.61 -11.39 -10.11
N SER A 59 2.31 -11.30 -9.86
CA SER A 59 1.32 -11.23 -10.94
C SER A 59 1.28 -9.84 -11.58
N LYS A 60 0.84 -9.75 -12.83
CA LYS A 60 0.64 -8.48 -13.55
C LYS A 60 -0.27 -7.47 -12.83
N ASN A 61 -1.16 -7.96 -11.96
CA ASN A 61 -2.07 -7.12 -11.17
C ASN A 61 -1.43 -6.62 -9.87
N TRP A 62 -0.33 -7.24 -9.45
CA TRP A 62 0.43 -6.87 -8.27
C TRP A 62 1.44 -5.77 -8.56
N GLU A 63 2.06 -5.77 -9.74
CA GLU A 63 3.09 -4.80 -10.15
C GLU A 63 2.72 -3.34 -9.88
N ILE A 64 3.65 -2.62 -9.24
CA ILE A 64 3.57 -1.17 -9.09
C ILE A 64 3.82 -0.50 -10.45
N LEU A 65 3.17 0.64 -10.65
CA LEU A 65 3.39 1.45 -11.84
C LEU A 65 4.85 1.92 -11.89
N PRO A 66 5.57 1.75 -13.02
CA PRO A 66 6.99 2.08 -13.12
C PRO A 66 7.36 3.51 -12.72
N GLU A 67 6.41 4.44 -12.80
CA GLU A 67 6.60 5.85 -12.44
C GLU A 67 6.70 6.09 -10.92
N LEU A 68 6.44 5.08 -10.09
CA LEU A 68 6.39 5.17 -8.64
C LEU A 68 7.63 4.48 -8.04
N GLN A 69 8.80 5.12 -8.16
CA GLN A 69 10.06 4.62 -7.60
C GLN A 69 10.26 5.17 -6.18
N SER A 70 10.22 4.31 -5.16
CA SER A 70 10.75 4.55 -3.80
C SER A 70 10.77 3.24 -2.99
N TYR A 71 11.04 3.31 -1.68
CA TYR A 71 10.93 2.17 -0.76
C TYR A 71 9.53 1.56 -0.78
N VAL A 72 9.45 0.27 -1.11
CA VAL A 72 8.19 -0.48 -1.16
C VAL A 72 8.12 -1.46 0.01
N SER A 73 7.19 -1.20 0.93
CA SER A 73 6.85 -2.15 1.99
C SER A 73 5.81 -3.15 1.48
N SER A 74 6.18 -4.43 1.43
CA SER A 74 5.24 -5.52 1.08
C SER A 74 4.36 -5.85 2.28
N LYS A 75 3.05 -6.01 2.05
CA LYS A 75 2.07 -6.36 3.09
C LYS A 75 1.07 -7.42 2.62
N THR A 76 0.59 -8.21 3.57
CA THR A 76 -0.45 -9.24 3.34
C THR A 76 -1.79 -8.88 3.97
N ARG A 77 -1.90 -7.68 4.57
CA ARG A 77 -3.12 -7.17 5.21
C ARG A 77 -3.47 -5.77 4.67
N TYR A 78 -4.60 -5.24 5.11
CA TYR A 78 -5.01 -3.87 4.77
C TYR A 78 -4.15 -2.84 5.48
N ASP A 79 -3.91 -3.05 6.77
CA ASP A 79 -2.99 -2.28 7.59
C ASP A 79 -1.56 -2.33 7.03
N ALA A 80 -0.98 -1.17 6.74
CA ALA A 80 0.39 -1.05 6.28
C ALA A 80 1.46 -1.28 7.37
N PHE A 81 1.10 -1.19 8.65
CA PHE A 81 2.02 -1.39 9.77
C PHE A 81 2.07 -2.84 10.25
N TYR A 82 1.01 -3.62 9.96
CA TYR A 82 0.92 -4.99 10.45
C TYR A 82 1.99 -5.89 9.82
N LYS A 83 2.93 -6.36 10.65
CA LYS A 83 4.05 -7.22 10.24
C LYS A 83 4.86 -6.62 9.09
N THR A 84 5.11 -5.31 9.15
CA THR A 84 6.01 -4.61 8.25
C THR A 84 6.98 -3.73 9.04
N GLU A 85 8.07 -3.34 8.40
CA GLU A 85 9.06 -2.43 8.98
C GLU A 85 8.62 -0.95 8.94
N LEU A 86 7.41 -0.64 8.46
CA LEU A 86 7.00 0.76 8.23
C LEU A 86 7.00 1.56 9.54
N ASN A 87 6.50 1.00 10.64
CA ASN A 87 6.46 1.71 11.93
C ASN A 87 7.87 2.00 12.47
N SER A 88 8.75 1.00 12.44
CA SER A 88 10.13 1.13 12.86
C SER A 88 10.86 2.19 12.03
N LEU A 89 10.63 2.18 10.71
CA LEU A 89 11.22 3.13 9.78
C LEU A 89 10.77 4.57 10.08
N LEU A 90 9.47 4.81 10.20
CA LEU A 90 8.92 6.13 10.54
C LEU A 90 9.46 6.64 11.88
N THR A 91 9.52 5.76 12.89
CA THR A 91 10.06 6.09 14.23
C THR A 91 11.54 6.47 14.13
N SER A 92 12.34 5.69 13.38
CA SER A 92 13.77 5.96 13.21
C SER A 92 14.06 7.28 12.48
N LEU A 93 13.12 7.75 11.66
CA LEU A 93 13.18 9.01 10.93
C LEU A 93 12.53 10.17 11.70
N GLY A 94 11.97 9.94 12.89
CA GLY A 94 11.27 10.97 13.68
C GLY A 94 9.99 11.50 13.01
N ILE A 95 9.31 10.68 12.21
CA ILE A 95 8.11 11.09 11.47
C ILE A 95 6.87 10.91 12.35
N GLU A 96 6.20 12.01 12.66
CA GLU A 96 4.99 12.04 13.49
C GLU A 96 3.72 12.34 12.70
N THR A 97 3.84 12.78 11.45
CA THR A 97 2.70 13.15 10.59
C THR A 97 2.74 12.38 9.28
N LEU A 98 1.62 11.76 8.92
CA LEU A 98 1.49 10.95 7.72
C LEU A 98 0.41 11.52 6.78
N ILE A 99 0.75 11.61 5.50
CA ILE A 99 -0.22 11.80 4.43
C ILE A 99 -0.48 10.43 3.80
N ILE A 100 -1.71 9.93 3.93
CA ILE A 100 -2.10 8.63 3.39
C ILE A 100 -2.85 8.84 2.08
N SER A 101 -2.36 8.24 1.00
CA SER A 101 -2.96 8.28 -0.33
C SER A 101 -2.83 6.92 -1.02
N GLY A 102 -3.74 6.61 -1.93
CA GLY A 102 -3.76 5.34 -2.67
C GLY A 102 -5.14 4.72 -2.74
N VAL A 103 -5.18 3.39 -2.84
CA VAL A 103 -6.42 2.62 -2.97
C VAL A 103 -6.40 1.35 -2.10
N LEU A 104 -7.56 0.84 -1.66
CA LEU A 104 -8.89 1.48 -1.67
C LEU A 104 -9.12 2.26 -0.36
N THR A 105 -9.90 3.33 -0.45
CA THR A 105 -10.17 4.25 0.66
C THR A 105 -10.63 3.54 1.92
N ASN A 106 -11.71 2.76 1.84
CA ASN A 106 -12.35 2.08 2.99
C ASN A 106 -11.68 0.75 3.39
N LEU A 107 -10.58 0.38 2.73
CA LEU A 107 -9.84 -0.85 3.03
C LEU A 107 -8.43 -0.47 3.50
N CYS A 108 -7.44 -0.51 2.60
CA CYS A 108 -6.04 -0.28 2.92
C CYS A 108 -5.80 1.11 3.52
N CYS A 109 -6.36 2.17 2.92
CA CYS A 109 -6.08 3.54 3.36
C CYS A 109 -6.68 3.81 4.74
N GLU A 110 -7.97 3.56 4.93
CA GLU A 110 -8.65 3.78 6.20
C GLU A 110 -8.11 2.88 7.32
N THR A 111 -7.86 1.60 7.05
CA THR A 111 -7.31 0.70 8.07
C THR A 111 -5.93 1.17 8.54
N THR A 112 -5.09 1.64 7.60
CA THR A 112 -3.78 2.19 7.94
C THR A 112 -3.93 3.49 8.73
N ALA A 113 -4.84 4.38 8.34
CA ALA A 113 -5.08 5.65 9.03
C ALA A 113 -5.51 5.44 10.48
N ARG A 114 -6.43 4.50 10.75
CA ARG A 114 -6.91 4.22 12.13
C ARG A 114 -5.86 3.63 13.06
N ARG A 115 -4.79 3.04 12.52
CA ARG A 115 -3.77 2.32 13.29
C ARG A 115 -2.67 3.21 13.83
N ASN A 116 -2.49 4.39 13.24
CA ASN A 116 -1.43 5.34 13.57
C ASN A 116 -2.03 6.70 14.03
N CYS A 117 -3.15 6.63 14.75
CA CYS A 117 -3.73 7.74 15.49
C CYS A 117 -3.60 7.49 16.98
#